data_AF-E6SHF9-F1
#
_entry.id   AF-E6SHF9-F1
#
_cell.length_a   1.000
_cell.length_b   1.000
_cell.length_c   1.000
_cell.angle_alpha   90.00
_cell.angle_beta   90.00
_cell.angle_gamma   90.00
#
_symmetry.space_group_name_H-M   'P 1'
#
loop_
_entity.id
_entity.type
_entity.pdbx_description
1 polymer ?
#
loop_
_entity_poly.entity_id
_entity_poly.type
_entity_poly.pdbx_seq_one_letter_code
_entity_poly.pdbx_strand_id
1 'polypeptide(L)'
;MAYQSRLQHPRVDRLFEAILSLENVEECYRFFEDLCTVGEIQSLALRFEVAQRLARGQTYDQIQRETGMSSATISRINRFLHYGADGYRLVLERLARRQQAGQASPPHPVEPNEPRAGEPAPYEARERP
;
A
#
# COMPACT_ATOMS: atom_id res chain seq x y z
N MET A 1 9.24 -19.33 -15.14
CA MET A 1 9.65 -18.31 -16.13
C MET A 1 9.77 -16.98 -15.40
N ALA A 2 10.78 -16.17 -15.71
CA ALA A 2 10.88 -14.82 -15.18
C ALA A 2 9.73 -13.96 -15.74
N TYR A 3 9.09 -13.14 -14.91
CA TYR A 3 8.05 -12.22 -15.36
C TYR A 3 8.67 -11.13 -16.25
N GLN A 4 8.16 -10.94 -17.46
CA GLN A 4 8.62 -9.88 -18.37
C GLN A 4 7.69 -8.66 -18.26
N SER A 5 8.21 -7.58 -17.66
CA SER A 5 7.43 -6.35 -17.47
C SER A 5 7.41 -5.52 -18.74
N ARG A 6 6.22 -5.00 -19.09
CA ARG A 6 6.05 -4.02 -20.18
C ARG A 6 6.64 -2.64 -19.86
N LEU A 7 7.05 -2.42 -18.61
CA LEU A 7 7.65 -1.17 -18.12
C LEU A 7 9.18 -1.23 -18.05
N GLN A 8 9.80 -2.32 -18.53
CA GLN A 8 11.26 -2.47 -18.53
C GLN A 8 11.91 -1.29 -19.26
N HIS A 9 12.69 -0.50 -18.52
CA HIS A 9 13.36 0.69 -19.01
C HIS A 9 14.46 1.07 -18.01
N PRO A 10 15.66 1.50 -18.45
CA PRO A 10 16.79 1.77 -17.54
C PRO A 10 16.46 2.71 -16.37
N ARG A 11 15.69 3.78 -16.62
CA ARG A 11 15.22 4.69 -15.56
C ARG A 11 14.31 4.02 -14.51
N VAL A 12 13.45 3.10 -14.95
CA VAL A 12 12.55 2.36 -14.06
C VAL A 12 13.34 1.32 -13.26
N ASP A 13 14.31 0.67 -13.90
CA ASP A 13 15.20 -0.30 -13.24
C ASP A 13 15.99 0.40 -12.11
N ARG A 14 16.54 1.60 -12.37
CA ARG A 14 17.23 2.41 -11.35
C ARG A 14 16.34 2.81 -10.18
N LEU A 15 15.08 3.15 -10.43
CA LEU A 15 14.11 3.42 -9.38
C LEU A 15 13.86 2.17 -8.52
N PHE A 16 13.70 0.99 -9.13
CA PHE A 16 13.51 -0.25 -8.39
C PHE A 16 14.76 -0.69 -7.63
N GLU A 17 15.97 -0.48 -8.18
CA GLU A 17 17.23 -0.66 -7.45
C GLU A 17 17.28 0.22 -6.19
N ALA A 18 16.89 1.50 -6.29
CA ALA A 18 16.84 2.40 -5.14
C ALA A 18 15.79 1.99 -4.10
N ILE A 19 14.60 1.54 -4.53
CA ILE A 19 13.57 1.02 -3.61
C ILE A 19 14.07 -0.25 -2.90
N LEU A 20 14.83 -1.11 -3.59
CA LEU A 20 15.38 -2.34 -3.02
C LEU A 20 16.52 -2.11 -2.02
N SER A 21 17.17 -0.93 -2.02
CA SER A 21 18.22 -0.60 -1.06
C SER A 21 17.70 -0.10 0.29
N LEU A 22 16.39 0.17 0.43
CA LEU A 22 15.79 0.62 1.69
C LEU A 22 15.71 -0.54 2.69
N GLU A 23 16.20 -0.31 3.91
CA GLU A 23 16.35 -1.38 4.91
C GLU A 23 15.23 -1.40 5.95
N ASN A 24 14.57 -0.27 6.18
CA ASN A 24 13.57 -0.12 7.25
C ASN A 24 12.43 0.85 6.87
N VAL A 25 11.40 0.89 7.71
CA VAL A 25 10.18 1.68 7.45
C VAL A 25 10.45 3.18 7.50
N GLU A 26 11.43 3.62 8.30
CA GLU A 26 11.79 5.03 8.43
C GLU A 26 12.43 5.57 7.15
N GLU A 27 13.34 4.80 6.56
CA GLU A 27 13.90 5.09 5.23
C GLU A 27 12.84 5.11 4.14
N CYS A 28 11.84 4.21 4.21
CA CYS A 28 10.69 4.26 3.31
C CYS A 28 9.92 5.58 3.46
N TYR A 29 9.62 6.05 4.67
CA TYR A 29 8.94 7.33 4.86
C TYR A 29 9.74 8.48 4.24
N ARG A 30 11.03 8.61 4.57
CA ARG A 30 11.89 9.67 4.00
C ARG A 30 11.91 9.64 2.47
N PHE A 31 12.17 8.47 1.89
CA PHE A 31 12.31 8.32 0.44
C PHE A 31 11.00 8.61 -0.30
N PHE A 32 9.87 8.08 0.18
CA PHE A 32 8.58 8.27 -0.47
C PHE A 32 8.01 9.68 -0.25
N GLU A 33 8.33 10.36 0.86
CA GLU A 33 7.99 11.78 1.07
C GLU A 33 8.73 12.71 0.09
N ASP A 34 9.96 12.39 -0.29
CA ASP A 34 10.70 13.13 -1.31
C ASP A 34 10.21 12.80 -2.74
N LEU A 35 9.81 11.55 -3.00
CA LEU A 35 9.46 11.06 -4.34
C LEU A 35 7.99 11.31 -4.72
N CYS A 36 7.08 11.27 -3.76
CA CYS A 36 5.64 11.29 -3.97
C CYS A 36 4.98 12.43 -3.22
N THR A 37 3.85 12.91 -3.75
CA THR A 37 2.93 13.75 -2.98
C THR A 37 2.22 12.93 -1.90
N VAL A 38 1.73 13.61 -0.86
CA VAL A 38 0.95 12.99 0.23
C VAL A 38 -0.23 12.18 -0.32
N GLY A 39 -1.00 12.77 -1.24
CA GLY A 39 -2.14 12.10 -1.88
C GLY A 39 -1.77 10.87 -2.72
N GLU A 40 -0.59 10.85 -3.34
CA GLU A 40 -0.09 9.66 -4.05
C GLU A 40 0.22 8.52 -3.08
N ILE A 41 0.91 8.79 -1.97
CA ILE A 41 1.21 7.80 -0.94
C ILE A 41 -0.07 7.21 -0.36
N GLN A 42 -1.04 8.06 0.01
CA GLN A 42 -2.35 7.62 0.48
C GLN A 42 -3.07 6.77 -0.55
N SER A 43 -3.03 7.16 -1.83
CA SER A 43 -3.66 6.39 -2.91
C SER A 43 -3.02 5.01 -3.07
N LEU A 44 -1.70 4.90 -2.92
CA LEU A 44 -0.99 3.62 -2.94
C LEU A 44 -1.36 2.76 -1.72
N ALA A 45 -1.38 3.34 -0.53
CA ALA A 45 -1.76 2.67 0.71
C ALA A 45 -3.19 2.12 0.66
N LEU A 46 -4.15 2.93 0.23
CA LEU A 46 -5.56 2.54 0.12
C LEU A 46 -5.76 1.40 -0.89
N ARG A 47 -5.05 1.43 -2.02
CA ARG A 47 -5.09 0.33 -3.00
C ARG A 47 -4.56 -0.97 -2.40
N PHE A 48 -3.47 -0.90 -1.64
CA PHE A 48 -2.91 -2.07 -0.98
C PHE A 48 -3.83 -2.62 0.11
N GLU A 49 -4.44 -1.75 0.91
CA GLU A 49 -5.45 -2.12 1.91
C GLU A 49 -6.61 -2.86 1.26
N VAL A 50 -7.21 -2.31 0.20
CA VAL A 50 -8.30 -2.97 -0.53
C VAL A 50 -7.88 -4.32 -1.08
N ALA A 51 -6.68 -4.45 -1.65
CA ALA A 51 -6.17 -5.74 -2.13
C ALA A 51 -6.04 -6.77 -0.99
N GLN A 52 -5.57 -6.35 0.20
CA GLN A 52 -5.50 -7.21 1.37
C GLN A 52 -6.89 -7.64 1.86
N ARG A 53 -7.86 -6.73 1.88
CA ARG A 53 -9.26 -7.01 2.28
C ARG A 53 -9.95 -7.98 1.32
N LEU A 54 -9.78 -7.78 0.02
CA LEU A 54 -10.25 -8.71 -1.02
C LEU A 54 -9.62 -10.09 -0.86
N ALA A 55 -8.31 -10.16 -0.60
CA ALA A 55 -7.62 -11.43 -0.37
C ALA A 55 -8.12 -12.19 0.87
N ARG A 56 -8.69 -11.47 1.86
CA ARG A 56 -9.35 -12.04 3.04
C ARG A 56 -10.83 -12.39 2.83
N GLY A 57 -11.37 -12.18 1.63
CA GLY A 57 -12.75 -12.51 1.28
C GLY A 57 -13.80 -11.48 1.72
N GLN A 58 -13.41 -10.24 2.03
CA GLN A 58 -14.38 -9.18 2.31
C GLN A 58 -15.19 -8.83 1.05
N THR A 59 -16.48 -8.53 1.24
CA THR A 59 -17.38 -8.17 0.14
C THR A 59 -17.16 -6.74 -0.32
N TYR A 60 -17.58 -6.41 -1.54
CA TYR A 60 -17.43 -5.06 -2.08
C TYR A 60 -18.15 -4.03 -1.20
N ASP A 61 -19.36 -4.33 -0.73
CA ASP A 61 -20.13 -3.42 0.14
C ASP A 61 -19.45 -3.14 1.48
N GLN A 62 -18.73 -4.11 2.04
CA GLN A 62 -17.92 -3.89 3.25
C GLN A 62 -16.77 -2.94 2.94
N ILE A 63 -16.02 -3.22 1.88
CA ILE A 63 -14.87 -2.41 1.48
C ILE A 63 -15.30 -0.98 1.14
N GLN A 64 -16.41 -0.79 0.41
CA GLN A 64 -16.92 0.54 0.09
C GLN A 64 -17.29 1.35 1.34
N ARG A 65 -17.92 0.72 2.33
CA ARG A 65 -18.30 1.40 3.58
C ARG A 65 -17.09 1.82 4.41
N GLU A 66 -16.04 1.02 4.40
CA GLU A 66 -14.83 1.26 5.22
C GLU A 66 -13.84 2.20 4.53
N THR A 67 -13.72 2.13 3.21
CA THR A 67 -12.69 2.87 2.45
C THR A 67 -13.24 4.07 1.67
N GLY A 68 -14.56 4.20 1.53
CA GLY A 68 -15.19 5.23 0.68
C GLY A 68 -14.94 5.05 -0.82
N MET A 69 -14.22 4.00 -1.26
CA MET A 69 -13.92 3.78 -2.67
C MET A 69 -15.16 3.37 -3.47
N SER A 70 -15.19 3.72 -4.76
CA SER A 70 -16.23 3.25 -5.67
C SER A 70 -16.07 1.77 -6.02
N SER A 71 -17.19 1.08 -6.25
CA SER A 71 -17.23 -0.32 -6.71
C SER A 71 -16.40 -0.54 -7.99
N ALA A 72 -16.40 0.43 -8.90
CA ALA A 72 -15.58 0.41 -10.11
C ALA A 72 -14.07 0.37 -9.81
N THR A 73 -13.63 1.04 -8.75
CA THR A 73 -12.21 1.05 -8.35
C THR A 73 -11.82 -0.24 -7.64
N ILE A 74 -12.68 -0.73 -6.73
CA ILE A 74 -12.49 -2.04 -6.07
C ILE A 74 -12.42 -3.15 -7.12
N SER A 75 -13.29 -3.11 -8.14
CA SER A 75 -13.27 -4.07 -9.24
C SER A 75 -11.95 -4.07 -10.02
N ARG A 76 -11.36 -2.89 -10.29
CA ARG A 76 -10.04 -2.80 -10.93
C ARG A 76 -8.94 -3.42 -10.07
N ILE A 77 -8.97 -3.18 -8.76
CA ILE A 77 -7.99 -3.75 -7.82
C ILE A 77 -8.14 -5.27 -7.75
N ASN A 78 -9.38 -5.77 -7.63
CA ASN A 78 -9.68 -7.20 -7.63
C ASN A 78 -9.17 -7.90 -8.89
N ARG A 79 -9.33 -7.25 -10.06
CA ARG A 79 -8.77 -7.77 -11.31
C ARG A 79 -7.25 -7.89 -11.26
N PHE A 80 -6.52 -6.90 -10.72
CA PHE A 80 -5.06 -6.98 -10.60
C PHE A 80 -4.60 -7.97 -9.53
N LEU A 81 -5.41 -8.20 -8.49
CA LEU A 81 -5.14 -9.21 -7.47
C LEU A 81 -5.19 -10.63 -8.06
N HIS A 82 -6.16 -10.92 -8.93
CA HIS A 82 -6.37 -12.26 -9.47
C HIS A 82 -5.74 -12.52 -10.85
N TYR A 83 -5.63 -11.49 -11.68
CA TYR A 83 -5.24 -11.60 -13.10
C TYR A 83 -4.14 -10.60 -13.48
N GLY A 84 -3.44 -10.03 -12.50
CA GLY A 84 -2.35 -9.09 -12.72
C GLY A 84 -0.98 -9.76 -12.87
N ALA A 85 0.07 -9.08 -12.42
CA ALA A 85 1.45 -9.56 -12.43
C ALA A 85 1.81 -10.39 -11.17
N ASP A 86 0.82 -10.89 -10.46
CA ASP A 86 0.95 -11.59 -9.15
C ASP A 86 1.65 -10.80 -8.03
N GLY A 87 1.96 -9.51 -8.22
CA GLY A 87 2.68 -8.68 -7.24
C GLY A 87 1.97 -8.54 -5.89
N TYR A 88 0.64 -8.35 -5.88
CA TYR A 88 -0.13 -8.31 -4.64
C TYR A 88 -0.03 -9.64 -3.87
N ARG A 89 -0.23 -10.76 -4.57
CA ARG A 89 -0.17 -12.10 -3.97
C ARG A 89 1.21 -12.35 -3.36
N LEU A 90 2.27 -12.04 -4.10
CA LEU A 90 3.66 -12.19 -3.64
C LEU A 90 3.91 -11.45 -2.32
N VAL A 91 3.53 -10.18 -2.23
CA VAL A 91 3.76 -9.37 -1.03
C VAL A 91 2.89 -9.82 0.14
N LEU A 92 1.60 -10.09 -0.10
CA LEU A 92 0.67 -10.56 0.92
C LEU A 92 1.11 -11.90 1.53
N GLU A 93 1.56 -12.85 0.70
CA GLU A 93 2.09 -14.13 1.16
C GLU A 93 3.36 -13.96 2.00
N ARG A 94 4.29 -13.07 1.59
CA ARG A 94 5.51 -12.78 2.36
C ARG A 94 5.18 -12.17 3.72
N LEU A 95 4.25 -11.22 3.77
CA LEU A 95 3.83 -10.58 5.02
C LEU A 95 3.18 -11.60 5.97
N ALA A 96 2.30 -12.47 5.46
CA ALA A 96 1.69 -13.52 6.26
C ALA A 96 2.74 -14.48 6.87
N ARG A 97 3.77 -14.85 6.09
CA ARG A 97 4.87 -15.69 6.59
C ARG A 97 5.71 -14.98 7.67
N ARG A 98 5.99 -13.69 7.52
CA ARG A 98 6.76 -12.92 8.52
C ARG A 98 6.01 -12.83 9.85
N GLN A 99 4.69 -12.63 9.81
CA GLN A 99 3.84 -12.60 10.99
C GLN A 99 3.84 -13.96 11.72
N GLN A 100 3.80 -15.07 10.98
CA GLN A 100 3.89 -16.42 11.55
C GLN A 100 5.27 -16.73 12.16
N ALA A 101 6.34 -16.16 11.59
CA ALA A 101 7.71 -16.35 12.05
C ALA A 101 8.11 -15.48 13.26
N GLY A 102 7.15 -14.80 13.91
CA GLY A 102 7.41 -13.94 15.09
C GLY A 102 8.21 -12.66 14.78
N GLN A 103 8.43 -12.35 13.51
CA GLN A 103 8.97 -11.06 13.09
C GLN A 103 7.82 -10.06 13.04
N ALA A 104 7.55 -9.42 14.18
CA ALA A 104 6.61 -8.30 14.21
C ALA A 104 7.07 -7.22 13.22
N SER A 105 6.14 -6.64 12.46
CA SER A 105 6.42 -5.36 11.81
C SER A 105 6.91 -4.38 12.88
N PRO A 106 7.84 -3.46 12.55
CA PRO A 106 8.17 -2.37 13.44
C PRO A 106 6.87 -1.74 13.93
N PRO A 107 6.68 -1.54 15.25
CA PRO A 107 5.51 -0.83 15.72
C PRO A 107 5.45 0.49 14.96
N HIS A 108 4.26 0.81 14.42
CA HIS A 108 4.03 2.16 13.92
C HIS A 108 4.46 3.10 15.05
N PRO A 109 5.34 4.08 14.81
CA PRO A 109 5.51 5.16 15.76
C PRO A 109 4.12 5.80 15.84
N VAL A 110 3.35 5.41 16.86
CA VAL A 110 2.06 6.02 17.12
C VAL A 110 2.45 7.38 17.66
N GLU A 111 2.47 8.40 16.80
CA GLU A 111 2.43 9.76 17.32
C GLU A 111 1.17 9.82 18.21
N PRO A 112 1.23 10.45 19.40
CA PRO A 112 0.12 10.50 20.35
C PRO A 112 -1.17 11.19 19.86
N ASN A 113 -1.27 11.51 18.56
CA ASN A 113 -2.39 12.16 17.89
C ASN A 113 -2.98 11.27 16.78
N GLU A 114 -3.29 10.00 17.07
CA GLU A 114 -4.26 9.30 16.23
C GLU A 114 -5.59 10.09 16.27
N PRO A 115 -6.13 10.49 15.10
CA PRO A 115 -7.37 11.24 15.05
C PRO A 115 -8.48 10.41 15.67
N ARG A 116 -9.31 11.03 16.53
CA ARG A 116 -10.52 10.36 17.04
C ARG A 116 -11.46 10.04 15.88
N ALA A 117 -12.37 9.08 16.06
CA ALA A 117 -13.36 8.76 15.04
C ALA A 117 -14.11 10.03 14.58
N GLY A 118 -13.87 10.46 13.34
CA GLY A 118 -14.42 11.69 12.74
C GLY A 118 -13.46 12.88 12.63
N GLU A 119 -12.22 12.78 13.14
CA GLU A 119 -11.17 13.78 12.94
C GLU A 119 -10.32 13.42 11.70
N PRO A 120 -9.90 14.42 10.90
CA PRO A 120 -9.00 14.17 9.78
C PRO A 120 -7.62 13.78 10.32
N ALA A 121 -6.97 12.82 9.67
CA ALA A 121 -5.63 12.40 10.06
C ALA A 121 -4.63 13.58 9.99
N PRO A 122 -3.54 13.57 10.78
CA PRO A 122 -2.58 14.68 10.81
C PRO A 122 -2.05 15.08 9.43
N TYR A 123 -1.98 14.12 8.50
CA TYR A 123 -1.59 14.34 7.12
C TYR A 123 -2.70 14.98 6.26
N GLU A 124 -3.98 14.79 6.58
CA GLU A 124 -5.13 15.41 5.90
C GLU A 124 -5.36 16.86 6.33
N ALA A 125 -4.88 17.23 7.53
CA ALA A 125 -4.97 18.58 8.05
C ALA A 125 -4.04 19.58 7.32
N ARG A 126 -2.96 19.09 6.69
CA ARG A 126 -1.98 19.92 5.97
C ARG A 126 -2.43 20.33 4.57
N GLU A 127 -3.57 19.83 4.10
CA GLU A 127 -4.11 20.10 2.75
C GLU A 127 -5.28 21.10 2.73
N ARG A 128 -5.61 21.75 3.86
CA ARG A 128 -6.61 22.83 3.86
C ARG A 128 -5.97 24.17 3.48
N PRO A 129 -6.57 24.94 2.54
CA PRO A 129 -6.07 26.24 2.10
C PRO A 129 -6.14 27.30 3.22
#